data_AF-A0A4P6UCG4-F1
#
_entry.id   AF-A0A4P6UCG4-F1
#
_cell.length_a   1.000
_cell.length_b   1.000
_cell.length_c   1.000
_cell.angle_alpha   90.00
_cell.angle_beta   90.00
_cell.angle_gamma   90.00
#
_symmetry.space_group_name_H-M   'P 1'
#
loop_
_entity.id
_entity.type
_entity.pdbx_description
1 polymer ?
#
loop_
_entity_poly.entity_id
_entity_poly.type
_entity_poly.pdbx_seq_one_letter_code
_entity_poly.pdbx_strand_id
1 'polypeptide(L)'
;MSPGTTSGHTLRVGTQTQSRYARVNALLAESGIALPAGTSLLGPAVAELLTPPPGTSSGVREYLSWRAHDPIEPDDSVRTESMITRVVADGDTTIVVRRVVLRDNVNALREEAVETWQLRDVGTALALPATDFCTDRWGVLVRDSLAADPDFASSLATWDGTIGLRCDDREIHLRVYRGRIIDVTRRTPGGATFTFVAPGHTWVDVMLGERDDFMRRAIAGEFSSTGNGYEYLRLTKPLNIIIAHARTIAQEAQS
;
A
#
# COMPACT_ATOMS: atom_id res chain seq x y z
N MET A 1 18.17 7.49 30.70
CA MET A 1 17.18 7.54 29.61
C MET A 1 16.52 6.17 29.55
N SER A 2 15.29 6.05 30.05
CA SER A 2 14.54 4.81 29.96
C SER A 2 14.04 4.64 28.53
N PRO A 3 14.19 3.47 27.89
CA PRO A 3 13.50 3.19 26.65
C PRO A 3 12.00 3.21 26.94
N GLY A 4 11.26 4.02 26.18
CA GLY A 4 9.81 4.04 26.28
C GLY A 4 9.27 2.63 26.06
N THR A 5 8.45 2.16 26.99
CA THR A 5 7.71 0.91 26.89
C THR A 5 6.79 0.99 25.68
N THR A 6 7.19 0.40 24.55
CA THR A 6 6.31 0.23 23.39
C THR A 6 5.24 -0.78 23.80
N SER A 7 4.04 -0.32 24.13
CA SER A 7 2.85 -1.18 24.11
C SER A 7 2.87 -1.95 22.79
N GLY A 8 2.77 -3.28 22.87
CA GLY A 8 2.86 -4.17 21.72
C GLY A 8 1.78 -3.83 20.70
N HIS A 9 2.10 -2.95 19.75
CA HIS A 9 1.20 -2.59 18.68
C HIS A 9 1.29 -3.69 17.62
N THR A 10 0.20 -4.44 17.48
CA THR A 10 0.00 -5.36 16.37
C THR A 10 0.14 -4.57 15.05
N LEU A 11 1.12 -4.97 14.24
CA LEU A 11 1.33 -4.49 12.88
C LEU A 11 0.17 -4.96 12.01
N ARG A 12 -0.48 -4.02 11.35
CA ARG A 12 -1.53 -4.29 10.38
C ARG A 12 -1.35 -3.38 9.18
N VAL A 13 -1.98 -3.73 8.07
CA VAL A 13 -2.03 -2.84 6.91
C VAL A 13 -2.62 -1.49 7.36
N GLY A 14 -1.95 -0.40 7.00
CA GLY A 14 -2.29 0.95 7.44
C GLY A 14 -1.63 1.41 8.74
N THR A 15 -0.89 0.57 9.47
CA THR A 15 -0.08 1.04 10.61
C THR A 15 0.92 2.08 10.13
N GLN A 16 0.84 3.29 10.69
CA GLN A 16 1.72 4.40 10.36
C GLN A 16 2.65 4.74 11.53
N THR A 17 3.87 5.16 11.21
CA THR A 17 4.79 5.78 12.17
C THR A 17 5.43 7.01 11.57
N GLN A 18 5.86 7.94 12.42
CA GLN A 18 6.53 9.16 11.99
C GLN A 18 7.66 9.49 12.97
N SER A 19 8.83 9.84 12.42
CA SER A 19 9.94 10.33 13.23
C SER A 19 9.77 11.82 13.51
N ARG A 20 10.50 12.32 14.52
CA ARG A 20 10.78 13.76 14.61
C ARG A 20 11.66 14.19 13.44
N TYR A 21 11.64 15.49 13.13
CA TYR A 21 12.65 16.07 12.26
C TYR A 21 14.04 15.97 12.88
N ALA A 22 15.03 15.66 12.06
CA ALA A 22 16.43 15.63 12.44
C ALA A 22 17.28 16.27 11.34
N ARG A 23 18.32 17.00 11.74
CA ARG A 23 19.37 17.44 10.83
C ARG A 23 20.20 16.24 10.42
N VAL A 24 20.40 16.04 9.11
CA VAL A 24 21.10 14.87 8.56
C VAL A 24 22.52 14.75 9.13
N ASN A 25 23.31 15.83 9.07
CA ASN A 25 24.66 15.86 9.61
C ASN A 25 24.74 15.53 11.11
N ALA A 26 23.80 16.06 11.91
CA ALA A 26 23.77 15.78 13.34
C ALA A 26 23.44 14.30 13.61
N LEU A 27 22.46 13.75 12.89
CA LEU A 27 22.04 12.36 13.00
C LEU A 27 23.16 11.36 12.65
N LEU A 28 23.91 11.64 11.58
CA LEU A 28 25.06 10.83 11.18
C LEU A 28 26.19 10.90 12.22
N ALA A 29 26.50 12.11 12.71
CA ALA A 29 27.54 12.33 13.71
C ALA A 29 27.21 11.64 15.05
N GLU A 30 25.98 11.76 15.53
CA GLU A 30 25.50 11.07 16.74
C GLU A 30 25.59 9.55 16.62
N SER A 31 25.46 9.02 15.40
CA SER A 31 25.52 7.59 15.11
C SER A 31 26.93 7.09 14.75
N GLY A 32 27.93 7.98 14.71
CA GLY A 32 29.31 7.66 14.32
C GLY A 32 29.46 7.22 12.86
N ILE A 33 28.50 7.59 11.99
CA ILE A 33 28.50 7.20 10.58
C ILE A 33 29.15 8.32 9.76
N ALA A 34 30.20 7.96 9.01
CA ALA A 34 30.82 8.83 8.02
C ALA A 34 30.57 8.25 6.63
N LEU A 35 29.94 9.04 5.75
CA LEU A 35 29.68 8.65 4.37
C LEU A 35 30.52 9.52 3.41
N PRO A 36 31.05 8.96 2.31
CA PRO A 36 31.73 9.75 1.29
C PRO A 36 30.81 10.84 0.71
N ALA A 37 31.37 12.00 0.40
CA ALA A 37 30.62 13.06 -0.27
C ALA A 37 30.01 12.57 -1.59
N GLY A 38 28.75 12.95 -1.86
CA GLY A 38 28.02 12.54 -3.07
C GLY A 38 27.56 11.08 -3.10
N THR A 39 27.61 10.36 -1.98
CA THR A 39 27.10 8.99 -1.90
C THR A 39 25.58 8.93 -2.13
N SER A 40 25.12 7.90 -2.84
CA SER A 40 23.69 7.58 -2.93
C SER A 40 23.13 6.90 -1.67
N LEU A 41 23.97 6.63 -0.67
CA LEU A 41 23.60 5.95 0.57
C LEU A 41 23.14 6.90 1.68
N LEU A 42 23.20 8.21 1.46
CA LEU A 42 22.80 9.20 2.47
C LEU A 42 21.34 9.03 2.90
N GLY A 43 20.41 9.05 1.93
CA GLY A 43 19.00 8.81 2.14
C GLY A 43 18.69 7.50 2.88
N PRO A 44 19.15 6.34 2.37
CA PRO A 44 18.96 5.04 3.03
C PRO A 44 19.49 5.01 4.48
N ALA A 45 20.68 5.53 4.74
CA ALA A 45 21.27 5.54 6.07
C ALA A 45 20.46 6.42 7.04
N VAL A 46 20.02 7.60 6.59
CA VAL A 46 19.17 8.49 7.39
C VAL A 46 17.82 7.83 7.68
N ALA A 47 17.20 7.18 6.69
CA ALA A 47 15.93 6.49 6.88
C ALA A 47 16.03 5.32 7.88
N GLU A 48 17.12 4.54 7.84
CA GLU A 48 17.42 3.48 8.79
C GLU A 48 17.50 4.00 10.23
N LEU A 49 18.23 5.11 10.44
CA LEU A 49 18.41 5.71 11.76
C LEU A 49 17.11 6.31 12.32
N LEU A 50 16.22 6.81 11.46
CA LEU A 50 14.96 7.42 11.86
C LEU A 50 13.78 6.43 11.94
N THR A 51 13.88 5.28 11.27
CA THR A 51 12.78 4.33 11.14
C THR A 51 13.18 2.97 11.72
N PRO A 52 12.79 2.65 12.97
CA PRO A 52 13.10 1.35 13.54
C PRO A 52 12.49 0.22 12.69
N PRO A 53 13.06 -1.00 12.72
CA PRO A 53 12.45 -2.18 12.11
C PRO A 53 10.99 -2.35 12.54
N PRO A 54 10.10 -2.84 11.67
CA PRO A 54 8.71 -3.08 12.04
C PRO A 54 8.63 -4.24 13.05
N GLY A 55 7.99 -4.02 14.19
CA GLY A 55 7.75 -5.07 15.20
C GLY A 55 8.90 -5.22 16.20
N THR A 56 9.21 -6.46 16.58
CA THR A 56 10.32 -6.77 17.52
C THR A 56 11.66 -6.86 16.78
N SER A 57 12.76 -6.73 17.51
CA SER A 57 14.14 -6.64 16.98
C SER A 57 14.67 -7.89 16.25
N SER A 58 13.85 -8.92 16.04
CA SER A 58 14.21 -10.16 15.37
C SER A 58 13.85 -10.21 13.87
N GLY A 59 13.26 -9.13 13.34
CA GLY A 59 12.93 -9.02 11.92
C GLY A 59 14.17 -8.91 11.02
N VAL A 60 14.14 -9.59 9.87
CA VAL A 60 15.19 -9.52 8.84
C VAL A 60 14.63 -8.80 7.62
N ARG A 61 15.31 -7.75 7.12
CA ARG A 61 14.96 -7.11 5.86
C ARG A 61 15.49 -7.95 4.70
N GLU A 62 14.59 -8.51 3.91
CA GLU A 62 14.92 -9.33 2.75
C GLU A 62 15.11 -8.48 1.48
N TYR A 63 14.39 -7.36 1.40
CA TYR A 63 14.40 -6.50 0.22
C TYR A 63 14.29 -5.02 0.59
N LEU A 64 14.99 -4.18 -0.16
CA LEU A 64 14.95 -2.73 -0.11
C LEU A 64 14.99 -2.18 -1.54
N SER A 65 13.94 -1.48 -1.93
CA SER A 65 13.96 -0.59 -3.10
C SER A 65 14.03 0.85 -2.60
N TRP A 66 14.91 1.66 -3.20
CA TRP A 66 15.10 3.05 -2.83
C TRP A 66 14.99 3.95 -4.06
N ARG A 67 14.30 5.08 -3.92
CA ARG A 67 14.13 6.07 -4.98
C ARG A 67 14.33 7.47 -4.42
N ALA A 68 15.35 8.17 -4.93
CA ALA A 68 15.51 9.59 -4.70
C ALA A 68 14.76 10.37 -5.80
N HIS A 69 13.83 11.23 -5.40
CA HIS A 69 13.16 12.17 -6.33
C HIS A 69 13.94 13.48 -6.39
N ASP A 70 14.32 13.97 -5.21
CA ASP A 70 15.24 15.07 -5.00
C ASP A 70 16.14 14.69 -3.81
N PRO A 71 17.38 14.21 -4.07
CA PRO A 71 18.26 13.68 -3.03
C PRO A 71 18.41 14.66 -1.86
N ILE A 72 18.44 14.12 -0.65
CA ILE A 72 18.72 14.92 0.54
C ILE A 72 20.20 15.28 0.58
N GLU A 73 20.50 16.42 1.20
CA GLU A 73 21.83 16.91 1.45
C GLU A 73 22.20 16.84 2.93
N PRO A 74 23.50 16.84 3.28
CA PRO A 74 23.94 16.73 4.68
C PRO A 74 23.40 17.84 5.61
N ASP A 75 23.10 19.01 5.07
CA ASP A 75 22.55 20.13 5.83
C ASP A 75 21.02 20.12 5.91
N ASP A 76 20.34 19.19 5.23
CA ASP A 76 18.88 19.11 5.28
C ASP A 76 18.36 18.73 6.67
N SER A 77 17.12 19.14 6.91
CA SER A 77 16.33 18.68 8.05
C SER A 77 15.19 17.81 7.52
N VAL A 78 15.20 16.53 7.88
CA VAL A 78 14.24 15.55 7.34
C VAL A 78 13.56 14.77 8.45
N ARG A 79 12.39 14.22 8.15
CA ARG A 79 11.71 13.20 8.95
C ARG A 79 11.36 12.00 8.09
N THR A 80 11.21 10.85 8.72
CA THR A 80 10.59 9.69 8.07
C THR A 80 9.10 9.60 8.40
N GLU A 81 8.33 9.19 7.43
CA GLU A 81 6.99 8.64 7.62
C GLU A 81 7.00 7.23 7.06
N SER A 82 6.40 6.29 7.79
CA SER A 82 6.29 4.91 7.33
C SER A 82 4.88 4.39 7.41
N MET A 83 4.54 3.47 6.51
CA MET A 83 3.23 2.83 6.44
C MET A 83 3.39 1.36 6.06
N ILE A 84 2.75 0.48 6.84
CA ILE A 84 2.61 -0.93 6.45
C ILE A 84 1.59 -1.03 5.32
N THR A 85 2.02 -1.51 4.16
CA THR A 85 1.19 -1.65 2.96
C THR A 85 0.70 -3.07 2.73
N ARG A 86 1.33 -4.06 3.36
CA ARG A 86 0.93 -5.46 3.28
C ARG A 86 1.42 -6.25 4.50
N VAL A 87 0.61 -7.22 4.93
CA VAL A 87 0.96 -8.21 5.94
C VAL A 87 0.48 -9.58 5.44
N VAL A 88 1.39 -10.55 5.36
CA VAL A 88 1.11 -11.91 4.85
C VAL A 88 1.66 -12.93 5.82
N ALA A 89 0.85 -13.91 6.22
CA ALA A 89 1.33 -15.06 6.97
C ALA A 89 2.06 -16.03 6.02
N ASP A 90 3.26 -16.47 6.39
CA ASP A 90 4.09 -17.41 5.63
C ASP A 90 4.69 -18.46 6.58
N GLY A 91 3.94 -19.55 6.77
CA GLY A 91 4.27 -20.58 7.75
C GLY A 91 4.38 -20.02 9.16
N ASP A 92 5.55 -20.20 9.78
CA ASP A 92 5.88 -19.69 11.11
C ASP A 92 6.42 -18.24 11.08
N THR A 93 6.38 -17.58 9.93
CA THR A 93 6.85 -16.21 9.75
C THR A 93 5.73 -15.32 9.21
N THR A 94 5.95 -14.01 9.30
CA THR A 94 5.08 -13.00 8.70
C THR A 94 5.90 -12.10 7.81
N ILE A 95 5.48 -11.96 6.55
CA ILE A 95 6.05 -11.00 5.61
C ILE A 95 5.31 -9.68 5.74
N VAL A 96 6.07 -8.62 5.98
CA VAL A 96 5.58 -7.24 6.12
C VAL A 96 6.20 -6.37 5.03
N VAL A 97 5.35 -5.73 4.22
CA VAL A 97 5.79 -4.74 3.24
C VAL A 97 5.52 -3.35 3.77
N ARG A 98 6.56 -2.52 3.86
CA ARG A 98 6.51 -1.16 4.41
C ARG A 98 6.97 -0.15 3.38
N ARG A 99 6.20 0.93 3.20
CA ARG A 99 6.68 2.13 2.54
C ARG A 99 7.30 3.05 3.58
N VAL A 100 8.47 3.62 3.27
CA VAL A 100 9.12 4.68 4.05
C VAL A 100 9.30 5.87 3.13
N VAL A 101 9.01 7.08 3.60
CA VAL A 101 9.27 8.31 2.85
C VAL A 101 10.07 9.27 3.71
N LEU A 102 11.00 9.99 3.07
CA LEU A 102 11.72 11.12 3.66
C LEU A 102 11.06 12.41 3.20
N ARG A 103 10.72 13.25 4.17
CA ARG A 103 10.17 14.58 3.93
C ARG A 103 11.03 15.67 4.55
N ASP A 104 11.14 16.79 3.87
CA ASP A 104 11.79 17.99 4.39
C ASP A 104 10.87 18.80 5.32
N ASN A 105 11.37 19.92 5.83
CA ASN A 105 10.65 20.81 6.75
C ASN A 105 9.40 21.49 6.14
N VAL A 106 9.29 21.56 4.81
CA VAL A 106 8.10 22.06 4.10
C VAL A 106 7.17 20.93 3.67
N ASN A 107 7.41 19.72 4.19
CA ASN A 107 6.62 18.51 3.94
C ASN A 107 6.71 17.98 2.49
N ALA A 108 7.69 18.42 1.70
CA ALA A 108 7.92 17.90 0.36
C ALA A 108 8.55 16.51 0.43
N LEU A 109 8.10 15.61 -0.46
CA LEU A 109 8.69 14.28 -0.60
C LEU A 109 10.07 14.42 -1.26
N ARG A 110 11.13 14.00 -0.56
CA ARG A 110 12.50 14.00 -1.07
C ARG A 110 12.86 12.66 -1.67
N GLU A 111 12.68 11.61 -0.88
CA GLU A 111 13.06 10.25 -1.22
C GLU A 111 12.06 9.24 -0.63
N GLU A 112 12.03 8.03 -1.15
CA GLU A 112 11.18 6.96 -0.65
C GLU A 112 11.80 5.57 -0.79
N ALA A 113 11.31 4.66 0.04
CA ALA A 113 11.67 3.26 0.04
C ALA A 113 10.46 2.34 0.11
N VAL A 114 10.62 1.15 -0.46
CA VAL A 114 9.75 0.00 -0.19
C VAL A 114 10.62 -1.11 0.38
N GLU A 115 10.25 -1.59 1.56
CA GLU A 115 10.98 -2.61 2.30
C GLU A 115 10.12 -3.85 2.47
N THR A 116 10.74 -5.02 2.34
CA THR A 116 10.13 -6.31 2.71
C THR A 116 10.87 -6.88 3.91
N TRP A 117 10.13 -7.15 4.97
CA TRP A 117 10.64 -7.69 6.23
C TRP A 117 10.02 -9.07 6.50
N GLN A 118 10.86 -10.02 6.90
CA GLN A 118 10.42 -11.30 7.45
C GLN A 118 10.50 -11.24 8.97
N LEU A 119 9.37 -11.45 9.63
CA LEU A 119 9.23 -11.46 11.09
C LEU A 119 8.97 -12.90 11.56
N ARG A 120 9.64 -13.35 12.62
CA ARG A 120 9.45 -14.72 13.18
C ARG A 120 8.43 -14.79 14.32
N ASP A 121 8.01 -13.65 14.82
CA ASP A 121 7.13 -13.58 15.99
C ASP A 121 5.66 -13.59 15.56
N VAL A 122 5.04 -14.77 15.67
CA VAL A 122 3.64 -15.00 15.29
C VAL A 122 2.73 -14.39 16.35
N GLY A 123 2.25 -13.17 16.08
CA GLY A 123 1.35 -12.44 16.98
C GLY A 123 1.55 -10.92 16.93
N THR A 124 2.72 -10.48 16.44
CA THR A 124 3.00 -9.05 16.24
C THR A 124 2.39 -8.50 14.95
N ALA A 125 1.87 -9.32 14.04
CA ALA A 125 1.33 -8.88 12.76
C ALA A 125 0.05 -9.62 12.38
N LEU A 126 -0.95 -8.89 11.91
CA LEU A 126 -2.28 -9.42 11.60
C LEU A 126 -2.52 -9.45 10.08
N ALA A 127 -2.43 -10.63 9.48
CA ALA A 127 -2.72 -10.86 8.07
C ALA A 127 -4.23 -11.09 7.86
N LEU A 128 -4.91 -10.15 7.20
CA LEU A 128 -6.34 -10.23 6.92
C LEU A 128 -6.60 -10.18 5.41
N PRO A 129 -7.38 -11.14 4.85
CA PRO A 129 -7.80 -11.07 3.45
C PRO A 129 -8.49 -9.76 3.07
N ALA A 130 -9.19 -9.12 4.02
CA ALA A 130 -9.87 -7.83 3.82
C ALA A 130 -8.92 -6.67 3.46
N THR A 131 -7.61 -6.81 3.75
CA THR A 131 -6.59 -5.79 3.47
C THR A 131 -5.42 -6.30 2.62
N ASP A 132 -5.47 -7.55 2.15
CA ASP A 132 -4.48 -8.10 1.19
C ASP A 132 -4.94 -7.79 -0.24
N PHE A 133 -4.93 -6.50 -0.58
CA PHE A 133 -5.53 -5.96 -1.80
C PHE A 133 -5.03 -6.64 -3.08
N CYS A 134 -5.95 -6.82 -4.03
CA CYS A 134 -5.72 -7.46 -5.33
C CYS A 134 -5.21 -8.90 -5.23
N THR A 135 -5.57 -9.63 -4.17
CA THR A 135 -5.44 -11.10 -4.09
C THR A 135 -6.77 -11.81 -4.36
N ASP A 136 -6.71 -13.09 -4.67
CA ASP A 136 -7.89 -13.93 -4.91
C ASP A 136 -8.84 -13.95 -3.70
N ARG A 137 -8.30 -14.13 -2.49
CA ARG A 137 -9.09 -14.12 -1.26
C ARG A 137 -9.77 -12.78 -1.02
N TRP A 138 -9.08 -11.67 -1.29
CA TRP A 138 -9.66 -10.33 -1.22
C TRP A 138 -10.75 -10.12 -2.29
N GLY A 139 -10.49 -10.52 -3.53
CA GLY A 139 -11.45 -10.40 -4.64
C GLY A 139 -12.74 -11.19 -4.42
N VAL A 140 -12.66 -12.34 -3.74
CA VAL A 140 -13.84 -13.10 -3.32
C VAL A 140 -14.69 -12.30 -2.33
N LEU A 141 -14.08 -11.65 -1.33
CA LEU A 141 -14.83 -10.79 -0.39
C LEU A 141 -15.53 -9.64 -1.12
N VAL A 142 -14.84 -9.00 -2.07
CA VAL A 142 -15.41 -7.91 -2.89
C VAL A 142 -16.58 -8.41 -3.73
N ARG A 143 -16.43 -9.56 -4.42
CA ARG A 143 -17.51 -10.20 -5.18
C ARG A 143 -18.73 -10.45 -4.29
N ASP A 144 -18.52 -11.07 -3.14
CA ASP A 144 -19.60 -11.50 -2.25
C ASP A 144 -20.36 -10.28 -1.69
N SER A 145 -19.62 -9.20 -1.36
CA SER A 145 -20.21 -7.93 -0.94
C SER A 145 -21.04 -7.27 -2.06
N LEU A 146 -20.54 -7.28 -3.30
CA LEU A 146 -21.23 -6.69 -4.46
C LEU A 146 -22.43 -7.50 -4.95
N ALA A 147 -22.51 -8.79 -4.63
CA ALA A 147 -23.59 -9.67 -5.09
C ALA A 147 -24.98 -9.20 -4.62
N ALA A 148 -25.04 -8.46 -3.51
CA ALA A 148 -26.26 -7.89 -2.95
C ALA A 148 -26.54 -6.44 -3.40
N ASP A 149 -25.67 -5.82 -4.19
CA ASP A 149 -25.80 -4.41 -4.59
C ASP A 149 -26.57 -4.26 -5.94
N PRO A 150 -27.81 -3.72 -5.92
CA PRO A 150 -28.57 -3.49 -7.14
C PRO A 150 -28.00 -2.37 -8.03
N ASP A 151 -27.28 -1.39 -7.47
CA ASP A 151 -26.64 -0.32 -8.24
C ASP A 151 -25.43 -0.86 -9.01
N PHE A 152 -24.67 -1.76 -8.40
CA PHE A 152 -23.62 -2.50 -9.12
C PHE A 152 -24.24 -3.29 -10.28
N ALA A 153 -25.23 -4.13 -10.00
CA ALA A 153 -25.85 -5.00 -10.98
C ALA A 153 -26.47 -4.23 -12.15
N SER A 154 -27.20 -3.16 -11.88
CA SER A 154 -27.82 -2.32 -12.91
C SER A 154 -26.79 -1.57 -13.76
N SER A 155 -25.68 -1.08 -13.15
CA SER A 155 -24.64 -0.35 -13.86
C SER A 155 -23.87 -1.19 -14.88
N LEU A 156 -23.88 -2.52 -14.72
CA LEU A 156 -23.18 -3.49 -15.56
C LEU A 156 -24.14 -4.45 -16.30
N ALA A 157 -25.45 -4.19 -16.29
CA ALA A 157 -26.47 -5.11 -16.83
C ALA A 157 -26.29 -5.43 -18.32
N THR A 158 -25.77 -4.47 -19.10
CA THR A 158 -25.52 -4.60 -20.54
C THR A 158 -24.03 -4.75 -20.86
N TRP A 159 -23.19 -4.97 -19.85
CA TRP A 159 -21.75 -5.06 -20.01
C TRP A 159 -21.24 -6.45 -19.60
N ASP A 160 -20.46 -7.04 -20.50
CA ASP A 160 -19.77 -8.30 -20.27
C ASP A 160 -18.27 -8.08 -20.53
N GLY A 161 -17.44 -8.56 -19.63
CA GLY A 161 -16.00 -8.32 -19.74
C GLY A 161 -15.24 -8.72 -18.49
N THR A 162 -13.98 -8.29 -18.41
CA THR A 162 -13.11 -8.57 -17.27
C THR A 162 -12.49 -7.27 -16.78
N ILE A 163 -12.68 -6.95 -15.51
CA ILE A 163 -12.05 -5.81 -14.85
C ILE A 163 -10.82 -6.31 -14.10
N GLY A 164 -9.63 -5.82 -14.45
CA GLY A 164 -8.41 -6.06 -13.71
C GLY A 164 -8.25 -5.05 -12.59
N LEU A 165 -7.85 -5.48 -11.39
CA LEU A 165 -7.42 -4.62 -10.29
C LEU A 165 -6.00 -5.02 -9.91
N ARG A 166 -5.07 -4.07 -9.94
CA ARG A 166 -3.64 -4.30 -9.65
C ARG A 166 -3.14 -3.42 -8.51
N CYS A 167 -2.49 -4.06 -7.55
CA CYS A 167 -1.82 -3.47 -6.39
C CYS A 167 -0.38 -3.96 -6.38
N ASP A 168 0.57 -3.07 -6.70
CA ASP A 168 1.97 -3.41 -6.90
C ASP A 168 2.14 -4.55 -7.94
N ASP A 169 2.69 -5.69 -7.50
CA ASP A 169 2.94 -6.91 -8.25
C ASP A 169 1.74 -7.87 -8.30
N ARG A 170 0.65 -7.57 -7.59
CA ARG A 170 -0.54 -8.42 -7.47
C ARG A 170 -1.66 -7.92 -8.34
N GLU A 171 -2.31 -8.85 -9.03
CA GLU A 171 -3.46 -8.55 -9.87
C GLU A 171 -4.53 -9.62 -9.76
N ILE A 172 -5.78 -9.17 -9.71
CA ILE A 172 -6.96 -10.01 -9.87
C ILE A 172 -7.81 -9.52 -11.02
N HIS A 173 -8.54 -10.45 -11.61
CA HIS A 173 -9.49 -10.26 -12.67
C HIS A 173 -10.89 -10.59 -12.14
N LEU A 174 -11.78 -9.62 -12.18
CA LEU A 174 -13.21 -9.78 -11.90
C LEU A 174 -13.93 -10.00 -13.23
N ARG A 175 -14.35 -11.25 -13.49
CA ARG A 175 -15.12 -11.56 -14.69
C ARG A 175 -16.57 -11.21 -14.47
N VAL A 176 -17.09 -10.29 -15.27
CA VAL A 176 -18.45 -9.81 -15.17
C VAL A 176 -19.28 -10.35 -16.33
N TYR A 177 -20.47 -10.80 -15.99
CA TYR A 177 -21.50 -11.16 -16.94
C TYR A 177 -22.85 -10.64 -16.44
N ARG A 178 -23.52 -9.81 -17.23
CA ARG A 178 -24.86 -9.24 -16.96
C ARG A 178 -25.03 -8.73 -15.53
N GLY A 179 -24.15 -7.82 -15.11
CA GLY A 179 -24.23 -7.21 -13.80
C GLY A 179 -23.73 -8.06 -12.63
N ARG A 180 -23.13 -9.22 -12.88
CA ARG A 180 -22.64 -10.12 -11.82
C ARG A 180 -21.18 -10.47 -12.04
N ILE A 181 -20.41 -10.48 -10.95
CA ILE A 181 -19.07 -11.08 -10.98
C ILE A 181 -19.24 -12.60 -10.89
N ILE A 182 -19.00 -13.29 -12.00
CA ILE A 182 -19.18 -14.74 -12.11
C ILE A 182 -17.94 -15.53 -11.68
N ASP A 183 -16.78 -14.87 -11.64
CA ASP A 183 -15.49 -15.51 -11.35
C ASP A 183 -14.44 -14.47 -10.92
N VAL A 184 -13.55 -14.88 -10.02
CA VAL A 184 -12.42 -14.10 -9.48
C VAL A 184 -11.17 -14.93 -9.69
N THR A 185 -10.26 -14.45 -10.54
CA THR A 185 -9.07 -15.21 -10.93
C THR A 185 -7.86 -14.29 -11.08
N ARG A 186 -6.65 -14.85 -11.14
CA ARG A 186 -5.44 -14.06 -11.42
C ARG A 186 -5.24 -13.77 -12.90
N ARG A 187 -5.83 -14.59 -13.77
CA ARG A 187 -5.69 -14.48 -15.23
C ARG A 187 -6.94 -15.03 -15.93
N THR A 188 -7.27 -14.42 -17.05
CA THR A 188 -8.37 -14.85 -17.94
C THR A 188 -7.82 -15.07 -19.34
N PRO A 189 -8.43 -15.97 -20.13
CA PRO A 189 -8.17 -16.03 -21.57
C PRO A 189 -8.46 -14.66 -22.20
N GLY A 190 -7.46 -14.08 -22.87
CA GLY A 190 -7.55 -12.72 -23.44
C GLY A 190 -7.20 -11.57 -22.49
N GLY A 191 -6.94 -11.84 -21.21
CA GLY A 191 -6.62 -10.81 -20.22
C GLY A 191 -7.83 -10.00 -19.75
N ALA A 192 -7.57 -8.94 -18.98
CA ALA A 192 -8.60 -8.00 -18.57
C ALA A 192 -8.95 -7.04 -19.72
N THR A 193 -10.21 -6.65 -19.83
CA THR A 193 -10.66 -5.60 -20.78
C THR A 193 -9.91 -4.30 -20.52
N PHE A 194 -9.77 -3.95 -19.24
CA PHE A 194 -8.84 -2.96 -18.74
C PHE A 194 -8.39 -3.38 -17.33
N THR A 195 -7.21 -2.93 -16.93
CA THR A 195 -6.72 -3.08 -15.56
C THR A 195 -6.58 -1.71 -14.92
N PHE A 196 -7.14 -1.55 -13.72
CA PHE A 196 -6.99 -0.39 -12.86
C PHE A 196 -5.81 -0.61 -11.91
N VAL A 197 -4.83 0.29 -11.94
CA VAL A 197 -3.50 0.08 -11.34
C VAL A 197 -3.17 1.22 -10.38
N ALA A 198 -2.74 0.85 -9.17
CA ALA A 198 -2.16 1.75 -8.20
C ALA A 198 -1.11 1.04 -7.32
N PRO A 199 -0.15 1.78 -6.75
CA PRO A 199 0.78 1.24 -5.77
C PRO A 199 0.06 0.94 -4.45
N GLY A 200 0.64 0.05 -3.64
CA GLY A 200 0.03 -0.44 -2.40
C GLY A 200 -0.35 0.66 -1.42
N HIS A 201 0.48 1.69 -1.28
CA HIS A 201 0.15 2.83 -0.41
C HIS A 201 -1.09 3.61 -0.85
N THR A 202 -1.31 3.76 -2.17
CA THR A 202 -2.51 4.43 -2.70
C THR A 202 -3.76 3.59 -2.42
N TRP A 203 -3.66 2.26 -2.56
CA TRP A 203 -4.73 1.36 -2.14
C TRP A 203 -5.02 1.48 -0.64
N VAL A 204 -3.99 1.49 0.22
CA VAL A 204 -4.17 1.64 1.68
C VAL A 204 -4.85 2.97 2.02
N ASP A 205 -4.36 4.08 1.47
CA ASP A 205 -4.93 5.41 1.70
C ASP A 205 -6.42 5.46 1.31
N VAL A 206 -6.75 4.92 0.13
CA VAL A 206 -8.13 4.92 -0.37
C VAL A 206 -8.99 3.93 0.38
N MET A 207 -8.48 2.81 0.87
CA MET A 207 -9.31 1.80 1.53
C MET A 207 -9.56 2.12 3.00
N LEU A 208 -8.56 2.70 3.68
CA LEU A 208 -8.59 2.95 5.12
C LEU A 208 -8.78 4.43 5.49
N GLY A 209 -8.74 5.34 4.51
CA GLY A 209 -8.94 6.78 4.75
C GLY A 209 -10.34 7.10 5.27
N GLU A 210 -10.42 8.08 6.17
CA GLU A 210 -11.68 8.51 6.80
C GLU A 210 -12.76 8.95 5.78
N ARG A 211 -12.32 9.58 4.69
CA ARG A 211 -13.20 10.07 3.62
C ARG A 211 -13.06 9.23 2.38
N ASP A 212 -14.17 9.05 1.67
CA ASP A 212 -14.15 8.54 0.30
C ASP A 212 -13.74 9.66 -0.65
N ASP A 213 -12.47 9.67 -1.02
CA ASP A 213 -11.89 10.60 -1.98
C ASP A 213 -11.41 9.89 -3.25
N PHE A 214 -11.87 8.67 -3.49
CA PHE A 214 -11.45 7.82 -4.60
C PHE A 214 -11.53 8.56 -5.95
N MET A 215 -12.70 9.13 -6.25
CA MET A 215 -12.93 9.84 -7.52
C MET A 215 -12.02 11.05 -7.68
N ARG A 216 -11.77 11.80 -6.60
CA ARG A 216 -10.86 12.95 -6.60
C ARG A 216 -9.44 12.51 -6.93
N ARG A 217 -8.96 11.42 -6.31
CA ARG A 217 -7.62 10.85 -6.53
C ARG A 217 -7.47 10.25 -7.93
N ALA A 218 -8.50 9.57 -8.44
CA ALA A 218 -8.54 9.04 -9.80
C ALA A 218 -8.42 10.15 -10.85
N ILE A 219 -9.14 11.27 -10.67
CA ILE A 219 -9.03 12.46 -11.54
C ILE A 219 -7.64 13.11 -11.44
N ALA A 220 -7.04 13.11 -10.25
CA ALA A 220 -5.68 13.64 -10.04
C ALA A 220 -4.56 12.75 -10.63
N GLY A 221 -4.90 11.58 -11.20
CA GLY A 221 -3.93 10.69 -11.84
C GLY A 221 -3.14 9.83 -10.87
N GLU A 222 -3.60 9.67 -9.62
CA GLU A 222 -2.96 8.77 -8.64
C GLU A 222 -3.17 7.27 -8.99
N PHE A 223 -4.05 7.02 -9.94
CA PHE A 223 -4.32 5.72 -10.52
C PHE A 223 -4.04 5.77 -12.02
N SER A 224 -3.62 4.64 -12.56
CA SER A 224 -3.46 4.46 -14.00
C SER A 224 -4.36 3.33 -14.50
N SER A 225 -4.64 3.32 -15.80
CA SER A 225 -5.34 2.22 -16.44
C SER A 225 -4.54 1.71 -17.63
N THR A 226 -4.62 0.40 -17.86
CA THR A 226 -4.06 -0.26 -19.05
C THR A 226 -5.15 -1.05 -19.77
N GLY A 227 -5.05 -1.19 -21.10
CA GLY A 227 -6.07 -1.87 -21.91
C GLY A 227 -7.03 -0.89 -22.57
N ASN A 228 -8.32 -1.22 -22.63
CA ASN A 228 -9.29 -0.40 -23.33
C ASN A 228 -9.71 0.84 -22.51
N GLY A 229 -9.10 1.99 -22.83
CA GLY A 229 -9.38 3.27 -22.16
C GLY A 229 -10.82 3.78 -22.33
N TYR A 230 -11.49 3.45 -23.45
CA TYR A 230 -12.89 3.81 -23.65
C TYR A 230 -13.80 3.04 -22.68
N GLU A 231 -13.55 1.75 -22.50
CA GLU A 231 -14.29 0.93 -21.53
C GLU A 231 -14.00 1.37 -20.09
N TYR A 232 -12.76 1.74 -19.75
CA TYR A 232 -12.45 2.34 -18.45
C TYR A 232 -13.30 3.58 -18.14
N LEU A 233 -13.43 4.52 -19.10
CA LEU A 233 -14.23 5.74 -18.92
C LEU A 233 -15.74 5.45 -18.78
N ARG A 234 -16.24 4.39 -19.42
CA ARG A 234 -17.63 3.95 -19.24
C ARG A 234 -17.88 3.31 -17.89
N LEU A 235 -16.85 2.72 -17.29
CA LEU A 235 -16.95 1.91 -16.08
C LEU A 235 -16.52 2.64 -14.81
N THR A 236 -16.42 3.98 -14.86
CA THR A 236 -16.10 4.80 -13.69
C THR A 236 -17.13 4.65 -12.57
N LYS A 237 -18.44 4.59 -12.87
CA LYS A 237 -19.48 4.34 -11.86
C LYS A 237 -19.32 2.94 -11.21
N PRO A 238 -19.27 1.84 -11.98
CA PRO A 238 -18.98 0.51 -11.42
C PRO A 238 -17.70 0.45 -10.59
N LEU A 239 -16.61 1.10 -11.02
CA LEU A 239 -15.37 1.17 -10.25
C LEU A 239 -15.56 1.88 -8.92
N ASN A 240 -16.26 3.02 -8.90
CA ASN A 240 -16.57 3.72 -7.65
C ASN A 240 -17.34 2.82 -6.66
N ILE A 241 -18.30 2.04 -7.16
CA ILE A 241 -19.05 1.08 -6.35
C ILE A 241 -18.14 -0.03 -5.81
N ILE A 242 -17.30 -0.65 -6.66
CA ILE A 242 -16.32 -1.66 -6.25
C ILE A 242 -15.41 -1.13 -5.13
N ILE A 243 -14.91 0.10 -5.27
CA ILE A 243 -14.03 0.73 -4.30
C ILE A 243 -14.76 1.03 -2.99
N ALA A 244 -16.02 1.50 -3.04
CA ALA A 244 -16.83 1.72 -1.85
C ALA A 244 -17.04 0.42 -1.04
N HIS A 245 -17.37 -0.69 -1.70
CA HIS A 245 -17.48 -2.00 -1.03
C HIS A 245 -16.14 -2.47 -0.45
N ALA A 246 -15.06 -2.33 -1.21
CA ALA A 246 -13.72 -2.67 -0.72
C ALA A 246 -13.30 -1.85 0.50
N ARG A 247 -13.67 -0.56 0.54
CA ARG A 247 -13.47 0.33 1.71
C ARG A 247 -14.22 -0.19 2.93
N THR A 248 -15.51 -0.49 2.79
CA THR A 248 -16.32 -1.04 3.89
C THR A 248 -15.71 -2.32 4.46
N ILE A 249 -15.33 -3.28 3.59
CA ILE A 249 -14.67 -4.53 3.98
C ILE A 249 -13.38 -4.26 4.76
N ALA A 250 -12.55 -3.35 4.28
CA ALA A 250 -11.27 -3.03 4.90
C ALA A 250 -11.46 -2.32 6.26
N GLN A 251 -12.40 -1.39 6.37
CA GLN A 251 -12.68 -0.63 7.59
C GLN A 251 -13.33 -1.49 8.68
N GLU A 252 -14.26 -2.37 8.34
CA GLU A 252 -14.87 -3.32 9.26
C GLU A 252 -13.83 -4.29 9.85
N ALA A 253 -12.85 -4.70 9.05
CA ALA A 253 -11.76 -5.58 9.50
C ALA A 253 -10.73 -4.88 10.41
N GLN A 254 -10.73 -3.55 10.47
CA GLN A 254 -9.83 -2.74 11.30
C GLN A 254 -10.49 -2.26 12.61
N SER A 255 -11.82 -2.40 12.71
CA SER A 255 -12.64 -2.02 13.87
C SER A 255 -12.57 -3.07 14.97
#